data_AF-A0A954MCQ3-F1
#
_entry.id   AF-A0A954MCQ3-F1
#
_cell.length_a   1.000
_cell.length_b   1.000
_cell.length_c   1.000
_cell.angle_alpha   90.00
_cell.angle_beta   90.00
_cell.angle_gamma   90.00
#
_symmetry.space_group_name_H-M   'P 1'
#
loop_
_entity.id
_entity.type
_entity.pdbx_description
1 polymer ?
#
loop_
_entity_poly.entity_id
_entity_poly.type
_entity_poly.pdbx_seq_one_letter_code
_entity_poly.pdbx_strand_id
1 'polypeptide(L)' 'MRMITGVLFLICAEQAFAHSLLVPFPNNVTATEILYPVSLISGGLGIFFLLWGIATERPATNHVSRPAPDTIGATESS' A
#
# COMPACT_ATOMS: atom_id res chain seq x y z
N MET A 1 -1.32 -7.73 0.06
CA MET A 1 0.00 -7.04 0.07
C MET A 1 0.31 -6.30 -1.24
N ARG A 2 -0.11 -6.78 -2.40
CA ARG A 2 0.11 -6.13 -3.71
C ARG A 2 -0.49 -4.73 -3.76
N MET A 3 -1.66 -4.52 -3.15
CA MET A 3 -2.24 -3.18 -3.04
C MET A 3 -1.35 -2.23 -2.21
N ILE A 4 -0.82 -2.69 -1.08
CA ILE A 4 0.09 -1.90 -0.23
C ILE A 4 1.34 -1.53 -1.03
N THR A 5 1.93 -2.49 -1.74
CA THR A 5 3.08 -2.24 -2.63
C THR A 5 2.74 -1.19 -3.69
N GLY A 6 1.58 -1.27 -4.33
CA GLY A 6 1.14 -0.29 -5.33
C GLY A 6 0.99 1.12 -4.77
N VAL A 7 0.40 1.26 -3.57
CA VAL A 7 0.29 2.54 -2.88
C VAL A 7 1.66 3.13 -2.54
N LEU A 8 2.59 2.30 -2.04
CA LEU A 8 3.95 2.76 -1.73
C LEU A 8 4.68 3.30 -2.98
N PHE A 9 4.52 2.62 -4.11
CA PHE A 9 5.08 3.09 -5.39
C PHE A 9 4.45 4.40 -5.87
N LEU A 10 3.13 4.58 -5.69
CA LEU A 10 2.47 5.85 -6.01
C LEU A 10 2.97 7.01 -5.16
N ILE A 11 3.11 6.81 -3.84
CA ILE A 11 3.64 7.84 -2.95
C ILE A 11 5.09 8.18 -3.36
N CYS A 12 5.91 7.17 -3.66
CA CYS A 12 7.27 7.38 -4.12
C CYS A 12 7.34 8.17 -5.42
N ALA A 13 6.43 7.90 -6.37
CA ALA A 13 6.31 8.63 -7.62
C ALA A 13 6.03 10.12 -7.39
N GLU A 14 5.05 10.42 -6.52
CA GLU A 14 4.71 11.81 -6.16
C GLU A 14 5.88 12.51 -5.48
N GLN A 15 6.58 11.84 -4.56
CA GLN A 15 7.77 12.41 -3.90
C GLN A 15 8.90 12.70 -4.90
N ALA A 16 9.17 11.80 -5.84
CA ALA A 16 10.19 12.01 -6.87
C ALA A 16 9.82 13.18 -7.78
N PHE A 17 8.55 13.29 -8.18
CA PHE A 17 8.05 14.42 -8.97
C PHE A 17 8.17 15.74 -8.22
N ALA A 18 7.67 15.82 -6.99
CA ALA A 18 7.75 17.02 -6.17
C ALA A 18 9.20 17.45 -5.94
N HIS A 19 10.08 16.49 -5.65
CA HIS A 19 11.51 16.78 -5.46
C HIS A 19 12.14 17.36 -6.72
N SER A 20 11.81 16.85 -7.91
CA SER A 20 12.32 17.38 -9.19
C SER A 20 11.99 18.86 -9.39
N LEU A 21 10.84 19.32 -8.91
CA LEU A 21 10.38 20.72 -9.03
C LEU A 21 11.00 21.65 -7.98
N LEU A 22 11.43 21.09 -6.84
CA LEU A 22 11.95 21.86 -5.71
C LEU A 22 13.47 21.95 -5.69
N VAL A 23 14.19 21.21 -6.55
CA VAL A 23 15.66 21.26 -6.59
C VAL A 23 16.13 22.63 -7.10
N PRO A 24 16.91 23.39 -6.31
CA PRO A 24 17.43 24.69 -6.73
C PRO A 24 18.62 24.55 -7.69
N PHE A 25 18.97 25.66 -8.34
CA PHE A 25 20.18 25.80 -9.16
C PHE A 25 21.45 25.47 -8.33
N PRO A 26 22.49 24.85 -8.92
CA PRO A 26 22.66 24.46 -10.33
C PRO A 26 22.16 23.05 -10.68
N ASN A 27 21.72 22.27 -9.69
CA ASN A 27 21.47 20.85 -9.87
C ASN A 27 20.07 20.55 -10.43
N ASN A 28 19.26 21.57 -10.69
CA ASN A 28 17.87 21.42 -11.14
C ASN A 28 17.75 20.64 -12.47
N VAL A 29 18.69 20.84 -13.41
CA VAL A 29 18.68 20.16 -14.71
C VAL A 29 18.89 18.66 -14.50
N THR A 30 19.98 18.29 -13.82
CA THR A 30 20.33 16.89 -13.52
C THR A 30 19.26 16.21 -12.67
N ALA A 31 18.70 16.92 -11.69
CA ALA A 31 17.62 16.39 -10.86
C ALA A 31 16.35 16.12 -11.69
N THR A 32 15.97 17.03 -12.59
CA THR A 32 14.79 16.83 -13.44
C THR A 32 14.99 15.67 -14.41
N GLU A 33 16.16 15.55 -15.04
CA GLU A 33 16.49 14.49 -15.99
C GLU A 33 16.43 13.08 -15.37
N ILE A 34 16.66 12.95 -14.05
CA ILE A 34 16.65 11.67 -13.35
C ILE A 34 15.33 11.44 -12.62
N LEU A 35 14.85 12.40 -11.86
CA LEU A 35 13.69 12.20 -10.98
C LEU A 35 12.36 12.16 -11.76
N TYR A 36 12.27 12.85 -12.89
CA TYR A 36 11.07 12.82 -13.71
C TYR A 36 10.77 11.42 -14.30
N PRO A 37 11.74 10.73 -14.95
CA PRO A 37 11.52 9.37 -15.40
C PRO A 37 11.34 8.38 -14.23
N VAL A 38 12.04 8.58 -13.11
CA VAL A 38 11.84 7.74 -11.90
C VAL A 38 10.42 7.87 -11.36
N SER A 39 9.87 9.09 -11.31
CA SER A 39 8.47 9.33 -10.95
C SER A 39 7.53 8.57 -11.88
N LEU A 40 7.73 8.69 -13.20
CA LEU A 40 6.86 8.05 -14.18
C LEU A 40 6.87 6.52 -14.07
N ILE A 41 8.07 5.92 -13.95
CA ILE A 41 8.22 4.47 -13.79
C ILE A 41 7.58 4.01 -12.49
N SER A 42 7.85 4.70 -11.39
CA SER A 42 7.28 4.36 -10.07
C SER A 42 5.76 4.49 -10.08
N GLY A 43 5.21 5.53 -10.71
CA GLY A 43 3.77 5.74 -10.84
C GLY A 43 3.12 4.64 -11.68
N GLY A 44 3.75 4.26 -12.80
CA GLY A 44 3.30 3.15 -13.63
C GLY A 44 3.29 1.80 -12.89
N LEU A 45 4.37 1.47 -12.16
CA LEU A 45 4.43 0.29 -11.31
C LEU A 45 3.38 0.33 -10.20
N GLY A 46 3.19 1.49 -9.58
CA GLY A 46 2.20 1.68 -8.52
C GLY A 46 0.78 1.40 -8.99
N ILE A 47 0.39 1.97 -10.14
CA ILE A 47 -0.91 1.71 -10.79
C ILE A 47 -1.03 0.22 -11.13
N PHE A 48 0.00 -0.37 -11.72
CA PHE A 48 -0.02 -1.79 -12.08
C PHE A 48 -0.28 -2.68 -10.85
N PHE A 49 0.48 -2.49 -9.77
CA PHE A 49 0.31 -3.26 -8.54
C PHE A 49 -1.03 -3.01 -7.84
N LEU A 50 -1.56 -1.79 -7.92
CA LEU A 50 -2.89 -1.47 -7.41
C LEU A 50 -3.98 -2.21 -8.17
N LEU A 51 -4.00 -2.10 -9.50
CA LEU A 51 -4.99 -2.77 -10.34
C LEU A 51 -4.89 -4.30 -10.17
N TRP A 52 -3.66 -4.82 -10.14
CA TRP A 52 -3.41 -6.23 -9.87
C TRP A 52 -3.90 -6.64 -8.48
N GLY A 53 -3.61 -5.85 -7.45
CA GLY A 53 -4.05 -6.10 -6.08
C GLY A 53 -5.57 -6.10 -5.97
N ILE A 54 -6.25 -5.13 -6.57
CA ILE A 54 -7.71 -5.05 -6.62
C ILE A 54 -8.30 -6.30 -7.31
N ALA A 55 -7.68 -6.75 -8.41
CA ALA A 55 -8.17 -7.90 -9.17
C ALA A 55 -7.92 -9.25 -8.47
N THR A 56 -6.92 -9.36 -7.60
CA THR A 56 -6.44 -10.67 -7.08
C THR A 56 -6.59 -10.86 -5.58
N GLU A 57 -6.70 -9.80 -4.78
CA GLU A 57 -6.78 -9.93 -3.33
C GLU A 57 -8.22 -10.21 -2.87
N ARG A 58 -8.42 -11.34 -2.17
CA ARG A 58 -9.69 -11.65 -1.51
C ARG A 58 -9.73 -10.99 -0.13
N PRO A 59 -10.88 -10.41 0.29
CA PRO A 59 -11.03 -9.88 1.63
C PRO A 59 -10.74 -10.96 2.67
N ALA A 60 -9.94 -10.63 3.69
CA ALA A 60 -9.72 -11.51 4.82
C ALA A 60 -11.05 -11.64 5.60
N THR A 61 -11.72 -12.78 5.44
CA THR A 61 -12.90 -13.12 6.24
C THR A 61 -12.43 -13.35 7.67
N ASN A 62 -12.61 -12.35 8.54
CA ASN A 62 -12.39 -12.52 9.97
C ASN A 62 -13.42 -13.52 10.50
N HIS A 63 -13.00 -14.77 10.71
CA HIS A 63 -13.80 -15.72 11.47
C HIS A 63 -13.89 -15.19 12.91
N VAL A 64 -14.98 -14.51 13.23
CA VAL A 64 -15.38 -14.23 14.60
C VAL A 64 -15.74 -15.59 15.22
N SER A 65 -14.78 -16.20 15.91
CA SER A 65 -15.03 -17.37 16.76
C SER A 65 -15.93 -16.92 17.90
N ARG A 66 -17.24 -17.09 17.72
CA ARG A 66 -18.21 -16.87 18.79
C ARG A 66 -17.90 -17.90 19.89
N PRO A 67 -17.64 -17.49 21.14
CA PRO A 67 -17.48 -18.46 22.22
C PRO A 67 -18.75 -19.30 22.31
N ALA A 68 -18.57 -20.63 22.40
CA ALA A 68 -19.67 -21.57 22.47
C ALA A 68 -20.60 -21.19 23.63
N PRO A 69 -21.92 -21.19 23.43
CA PRO A 69 -22.84 -20.98 24.52
C PRO A 69 -22.75 -22.20 25.44
N ASP A 70 -22.38 -21.92 26.69
CA ASP A 70 -22.92 -22.60 27.87
C ASP A 70 -22.17 -23.84 28.39
N THR A 71 -20.92 -23.64 28.81
CA THR A 71 -20.30 -24.37 29.95
C THR A 71 -20.77 -23.83 31.32
N ILE A 72 -21.86 -23.07 31.38
CA ILE A 72 -22.31 -22.34 32.59
C ILE A 72 -23.20 -23.21 33.53
N GLY A 73 -23.58 -24.44 33.14
CA GLY A 73 -24.57 -25.24 33.88
C GLY A 73 -24.10 -26.46 34.66
N ALA A 74 -22.79 -26.76 34.75
CA ALA A 74 -22.32 -28.08 35.19
C ALA A 74 -21.67 -28.17 36.60
N THR A 75 -21.62 -27.10 37.39
CA THR A 75 -20.84 -27.09 38.65
C THR A 75 -21.64 -26.80 39.93
N GLU A 76 -22.96 -26.93 39.94
CA GLU A 76 -23.77 -26.76 41.16
C GLU A 76 -24.72 -27.95 41.41
N SER A 77 -24.16 -29.13 41.74
CA SER A 77 -24.88 -30.11 42.58
C SER A 77 -23.93 -31.14 43.21
N SER A 78 -23.43 -30.87 44.41
CA SER A 78 -23.13 -31.86 45.47
C SER A 78 -22.82 -31.14 46.78
#